data_AF-A0A0F9KJ98-F1
#
_entry.id   AF-A0A0F9KJ98-F1
#
_cell.length_a   1.000
_cell.length_b   1.000
_cell.length_c   1.000
_cell.angle_alpha   90.00
_cell.angle_beta   90.00
_cell.angle_gamma   90.00
#
_symmetry.space_group_name_H-M   'P 1'
#
loop_
_entity.id
_entity.type
_entity.pdbx_description
1 polymer ?
#
loop_
_entity_poly.entity_id
_entity_poly.type
_entity_poly.pdbx_seq_one_letter_code
_entity_poly.pdbx_strand_id
1 'polypeptide(L)'
;MSIDQIFQLGDDALQNLFDVIIPPFPGALDPISVNFRVQNFTIPATGVGTYEIHYKTQMATKPSGKITMPNEFSFDFRADKYWLIYNGFKNWKNIVAHTKLGTMTEDVRIGQIFSNIRVPITIISTDANGIPTGGRWIFEGSFIQELGEVGFDYTVGDPVTVSITMGFLVLNDTFPLT
;
A
#
# COMPACT_ATOMS: atom_id res chain seq x y z
N MET A 1 -35.35 -8.92 8.57
CA MET A 1 -34.32 -8.20 9.33
C MET A 1 -35.02 -7.07 10.06
N SER A 2 -35.03 -7.07 11.38
CA SER A 2 -35.55 -5.94 12.17
C SER A 2 -34.45 -4.89 12.36
N ILE A 3 -34.84 -3.63 12.60
CA ILE A 3 -33.93 -2.52 12.87
C ILE A 3 -33.00 -2.82 14.07
N ASP A 4 -33.50 -3.54 15.07
CA ASP A 4 -32.74 -3.93 16.27
C ASP A 4 -31.59 -4.89 15.97
N GLN A 5 -31.73 -5.73 14.93
CA GLN A 5 -30.66 -6.62 14.48
C GLN A 5 -29.52 -5.87 13.80
N ILE A 6 -29.83 -4.73 13.15
CA ILE A 6 -28.83 -3.85 12.52
C ILE A 6 -28.05 -3.11 13.61
N PHE A 7 -28.72 -2.59 14.63
CA PHE A 7 -28.03 -1.94 15.76
C PHE A 7 -27.14 -2.90 16.57
N GLN A 8 -27.48 -4.19 16.64
CA GLN A 8 -26.65 -5.19 17.31
C GLN A 8 -25.40 -5.59 16.52
N LEU A 9 -25.34 -5.31 15.21
CA LEU A 9 -24.17 -5.61 14.37
C LEU A 9 -23.00 -4.61 14.58
N GLY A 10 -23.23 -3.54 15.34
CA GLY A 10 -22.24 -2.49 15.61
C GLY A 10 -22.24 -1.39 14.55
N ASP A 11 -21.35 -0.41 14.72
CA ASP A 11 -21.19 0.71 13.78
C ASP A 11 -20.36 0.29 12.56
N ASP A 12 -20.71 0.83 11.40
CA ASP A 12 -20.00 0.60 10.14
C ASP A 12 -18.61 1.26 10.13
N ALA A 13 -17.65 0.61 9.47
CA ALA A 13 -16.33 1.20 9.21
C ALA A 13 -16.44 2.35 8.20
N LEU A 14 -15.79 3.49 8.49
CA LEU A 14 -15.82 4.67 7.63
C LEU A 14 -14.56 4.74 6.74
N GLN A 15 -14.75 5.05 5.45
CA GLN A 15 -13.67 5.08 4.45
C GLN A 15 -12.56 6.10 4.74
N ASN A 16 -12.87 7.16 5.49
CA ASN A 16 -11.94 8.23 5.83
C ASN A 16 -11.18 7.98 7.14
N LEU A 17 -11.44 6.88 7.85
CA LEU A 17 -10.79 6.55 9.11
C LEU A 17 -9.76 5.44 8.90
N PHE A 18 -8.58 5.85 8.45
CA PHE A 18 -7.43 4.97 8.27
C PHE A 18 -6.14 5.73 8.56
N ASP A 19 -5.12 5.00 8.97
CA ASP A 19 -3.75 5.50 9.03
C ASP A 19 -2.85 4.64 8.15
N VAL A 20 -1.99 5.32 7.38
CA VAL A 20 -0.89 4.68 6.66
C VAL A 20 0.37 4.92 7.45
N ILE A 21 1.07 3.85 7.81
CA ILE A 21 2.31 3.86 8.56
C ILE A 21 3.43 3.46 7.60
N ILE A 22 4.28 4.44 7.29
CA ILE A 22 5.51 4.23 6.53
C ILE A 22 6.69 4.38 7.52
N PRO A 23 7.40 3.30 7.86
CA PRO A 23 8.57 3.38 8.73
C PRO A 23 9.72 4.11 8.01
N PRO A 24 10.81 4.45 8.71
CA PRO A 24 11.97 5.08 8.10
C PRO A 24 12.44 4.31 6.87
N PHE A 25 12.55 5.01 5.73
CA PHE A 25 12.90 4.43 4.43
C PHE A 25 14.20 5.06 3.90
N PRO A 26 14.95 4.35 3.03
CA PRO A 26 16.25 4.83 2.58
C PRO A 26 16.10 6.09 1.73
N GLY A 27 16.92 7.10 2.01
CA GLY A 27 16.89 8.38 1.30
C GLY A 27 15.99 9.44 1.94
N ALA A 28 15.24 9.11 3.01
CA ALA A 28 14.62 10.09 3.88
C ALA A 28 15.66 10.70 4.84
N LEU A 29 15.69 12.04 4.96
CA LEU A 29 16.62 12.75 5.86
C LEU A 29 16.16 12.75 7.33
N ASP A 30 14.87 12.56 7.56
CA ASP A 30 14.22 12.55 8.87
C ASP A 30 12.95 11.68 8.76
N PRO A 31 12.56 10.88 9.77
CA PRO A 31 11.26 10.23 9.85
C PRO A 31 10.10 11.25 9.94
N ILE A 32 9.94 12.04 8.88
CA ILE A 32 8.87 13.02 8.74
C ILE A 32 7.57 12.25 8.56
N SER A 33 6.53 12.72 9.25
CA SER A 33 5.19 12.14 9.23
C SER A 33 4.56 12.18 7.82
N VAL A 34 4.86 11.15 7.02
CA VAL A 34 4.21 10.91 5.73
C VAL A 34 2.74 10.52 5.95
N ASN A 35 2.42 9.96 7.11
CA ASN A 35 1.10 9.46 7.50
C ASN A 35 0.00 10.54 7.30
N PHE A 36 0.26 11.82 7.60
CA PHE A 36 -0.72 12.91 7.46
C PHE A 36 -0.93 13.44 6.02
N ARG A 37 -0.20 12.92 5.02
CA ARG A 37 -0.21 13.46 3.65
C ARG A 37 -0.81 12.51 2.62
N VAL A 38 -0.97 11.24 2.97
CA VAL A 38 -1.64 10.24 2.13
C VAL A 38 -3.14 10.55 2.12
N GLN A 39 -3.71 10.71 0.92
CA GLN A 39 -5.12 11.09 0.77
C GLN A 39 -6.05 9.91 0.57
N ASN A 40 -5.57 8.93 -0.18
CA ASN A 40 -6.32 7.75 -0.55
C ASN A 40 -5.38 6.55 -0.51
N PHE A 41 -5.97 5.38 -0.28
CA PHE A 41 -5.27 4.11 -0.39
C PHE A 41 -6.29 3.07 -0.83
N THR A 42 -5.91 2.21 -1.76
CA THR A 42 -6.73 1.06 -2.14
C THR A 42 -5.98 -0.21 -1.84
N ILE A 43 -6.56 -1.07 -0.99
CA ILE A 43 -6.03 -2.41 -0.77
C ILE A 43 -6.25 -3.21 -2.07
N PRO A 44 -5.21 -3.83 -2.65
CA PRO A 44 -5.37 -4.61 -3.87
C PRO A 44 -6.30 -5.80 -3.65
N ALA A 45 -7.12 -6.12 -4.65
CA ALA A 45 -8.05 -7.24 -4.55
C ALA A 45 -7.29 -8.57 -4.46
N THR A 46 -7.67 -9.40 -3.51
CA THR A 46 -7.16 -10.77 -3.34
C THR A 46 -8.20 -11.78 -3.80
N GLY A 47 -7.73 -12.87 -4.40
CA GLY A 47 -8.61 -13.94 -4.88
C GLY A 47 -7.89 -15.26 -4.99
N VAL A 48 -8.68 -16.32 -5.12
CA VAL A 48 -8.18 -17.67 -5.41
C VAL A 48 -8.51 -17.97 -6.86
N GLY A 49 -7.50 -18.28 -7.66
CA GLY A 49 -7.69 -18.68 -9.05
C GLY A 49 -8.56 -19.93 -9.12
N THR A 50 -9.35 -20.08 -10.17
CA THR A 50 -10.24 -21.22 -10.36
C THR A 50 -9.91 -21.98 -11.64
N TYR A 51 -10.22 -23.27 -11.67
CA TYR A 51 -10.18 -24.08 -12.89
C TYR A 51 -11.46 -24.91 -13.01
N GLU A 52 -11.85 -25.21 -14.24
CA GLU A 52 -13.02 -26.05 -14.50
C GLU A 52 -12.63 -27.52 -14.55
N ILE A 53 -13.46 -28.35 -13.93
CA ILE A 53 -13.42 -29.80 -14.13
C ILE A 53 -14.65 -30.21 -14.94
N HIS A 54 -14.44 -31.13 -15.88
CA HIS A 54 -15.49 -31.66 -16.73
C HIS A 54 -15.75 -33.12 -16.36
N TYR A 55 -17.00 -33.46 -16.04
CA TYR A 55 -17.45 -34.84 -15.90
C TYR A 55 -18.72 -35.06 -16.72
N LYS A 56 -18.59 -35.78 -17.83
CA LYS A 56 -19.64 -35.94 -18.85
C LYS A 56 -20.10 -34.57 -19.37
N THR A 57 -21.37 -34.21 -19.17
CA THR A 57 -21.96 -32.92 -19.55
C THR A 57 -21.92 -31.88 -18.44
N GLN A 58 -21.48 -32.25 -17.22
CA GLN A 58 -21.45 -31.34 -16.08
C GLN A 58 -20.09 -30.67 -15.98
N MET A 59 -20.12 -29.36 -15.70
CA MET A 59 -18.95 -28.54 -15.41
C MET A 59 -19.04 -28.09 -13.96
N ALA A 60 -17.93 -28.19 -13.23
CA ALA A 60 -17.82 -27.68 -11.88
C ALA A 60 -16.54 -26.87 -11.72
N THR A 61 -16.66 -25.68 -11.14
CA THR A 61 -15.52 -24.80 -10.85
C THR A 61 -14.87 -25.23 -9.55
N LYS A 62 -13.56 -25.52 -9.60
CA LYS A 62 -12.74 -25.84 -8.43
C LYS A 62 -11.73 -24.74 -8.14
N PRO A 63 -11.39 -24.51 -6.86
CA PRO A 63 -10.31 -23.60 -6.49
C PRO A 63 -8.96 -24.20 -6.90
N SER A 64 -8.08 -23.36 -7.45
CA SER A 64 -6.69 -23.65 -7.77
C SER A 64 -5.77 -23.30 -6.60
N GLY A 65 -4.54 -23.81 -6.63
CA GLY A 65 -3.50 -23.40 -5.68
C GLY A 65 -2.86 -22.03 -5.97
N LYS A 66 -3.40 -21.26 -6.92
CA LYS A 66 -2.86 -19.94 -7.31
C LYS A 66 -3.65 -18.83 -6.62
N ILE A 67 -2.95 -17.96 -5.91
CA ILE A 67 -3.51 -16.69 -5.42
C ILE A 67 -3.44 -15.67 -6.56
N THR A 68 -4.54 -14.97 -6.80
CA THR A 68 -4.64 -13.88 -7.77
C THR A 68 -4.66 -12.56 -7.01
N MET A 69 -3.54 -11.84 -7.04
CA MET A 69 -3.38 -10.51 -6.46
C MET A 69 -2.30 -9.76 -7.26
N PRO A 70 -2.48 -8.46 -7.56
CA PRO A 70 -1.38 -7.66 -8.10
C PRO A 70 -0.30 -7.46 -7.03
N ASN A 71 0.98 -7.55 -7.41
CA ASN A 71 2.11 -7.33 -6.49
C ASN A 71 2.46 -5.84 -6.37
N GLU A 72 1.48 -4.97 -6.56
CA GLU A 72 1.63 -3.53 -6.50
C GLU A 72 0.40 -2.87 -5.87
N PHE A 73 0.62 -1.71 -5.28
CA PHE A 73 -0.44 -0.80 -4.81
C PHE A 73 -0.02 0.64 -5.07
N SER A 74 -1.01 1.53 -5.13
CA SER A 74 -0.78 2.95 -5.35
C SER A 74 -1.50 3.80 -4.31
N PHE A 75 -0.90 4.95 -4.01
CA PHE A 75 -1.50 5.96 -3.15
C PHE A 75 -1.09 7.35 -3.59
N ASP A 76 -1.95 8.32 -3.33
CA ASP A 76 -1.68 9.72 -3.63
C ASP A 76 -1.27 10.46 -2.36
N PHE A 77 -0.23 11.27 -2.46
CA PHE A 77 0.18 12.17 -1.38
C PHE A 77 0.33 13.61 -1.88
N ARG A 78 0.12 14.55 -0.96
CA ARG A 78 0.37 15.96 -1.23
C ARG A 78 1.83 16.32 -1.00
N ALA A 79 2.46 16.93 -2.00
CA ALA A 79 3.83 17.42 -1.90
C ALA A 79 3.90 18.56 -0.86
N ASP A 80 4.93 18.54 -0.04
CA ASP A 80 5.19 19.60 0.93
C ASP A 80 5.90 20.80 0.29
N LYS A 81 5.78 21.97 0.92
CA LYS A 81 6.40 23.22 0.43
C LYS A 81 7.92 23.08 0.23
N TYR A 82 8.58 22.27 1.05
CA TYR A 82 10.04 22.07 1.01
C TYR A 82 10.44 20.84 0.19
N TRP A 83 9.47 20.14 -0.41
CA TRP A 83 9.65 18.94 -1.21
C TRP A 83 10.43 17.82 -0.49
N LEU A 84 10.45 17.80 0.84
CA LEU A 84 11.23 16.85 1.62
C LEU A 84 10.72 15.43 1.41
N ILE A 85 9.40 15.22 1.41
CA ILE A 85 8.80 13.90 1.23
C ILE A 85 8.99 13.43 -0.21
N TYR A 86 8.69 14.31 -1.17
CA TYR A 86 8.89 14.02 -2.59
C TYR A 86 10.34 13.67 -2.91
N ASN A 87 11.31 14.44 -2.39
CA ASN A 87 12.73 14.17 -2.58
C ASN A 87 13.16 12.89 -1.86
N GLY A 88 12.60 12.59 -0.69
CA GLY A 88 12.81 11.32 0.01
C GLY A 88 12.41 10.12 -0.87
N PHE A 89 11.20 10.13 -1.41
CA PHE A 89 10.74 9.08 -2.32
C PHE A 89 11.57 9.03 -3.60
N LYS A 90 11.90 10.17 -4.20
CA LYS A 90 12.78 10.24 -5.37
C LYS A 90 14.15 9.61 -5.10
N ASN A 91 14.72 9.86 -3.92
CA ASN A 91 15.99 9.27 -3.49
C ASN A 91 15.86 7.77 -3.29
N TRP A 92 14.81 7.29 -2.62
CA TRP A 92 14.55 5.87 -2.46
C TRP A 92 14.46 5.17 -3.83
N LYS A 93 13.68 5.72 -4.77
CA LYS A 93 13.60 5.24 -6.16
C LYS A 93 14.98 5.17 -6.80
N ASN A 94 15.81 6.21 -6.63
CA ASN A 94 17.15 6.26 -7.21
C ASN A 94 18.15 5.32 -6.53
N ILE A 95 17.93 4.95 -5.26
CA ILE A 95 18.69 3.91 -4.57
C ILE A 95 18.33 2.55 -5.16
N VAL A 96 17.05 2.27 -5.45
CA VAL A 96 16.64 1.04 -6.15
C VAL A 96 17.29 0.97 -7.54
N ALA A 97 17.06 2.01 -8.35
CA ALA A 97 17.58 2.10 -9.72
C ALA A 97 18.04 3.53 -10.04
N HIS A 98 19.36 3.70 -10.12
CA HIS A 98 20.00 5.00 -10.25
C HIS A 98 19.92 5.51 -11.70
N THR A 99 19.09 6.53 -11.94
CA THR A 99 18.81 7.04 -13.31
C THR A 99 20.06 7.51 -14.05
N LYS A 100 20.99 8.17 -13.37
CA LYS A 100 22.21 8.73 -14.00
C LYS A 100 23.26 7.68 -14.37
N LEU A 101 23.45 6.68 -13.52
CA LEU A 101 24.54 5.69 -13.64
C LEU A 101 24.07 4.39 -14.29
N GLY A 102 22.75 4.16 -14.36
CA GLY A 102 22.18 2.90 -14.83
C GLY A 102 22.43 1.72 -13.90
N THR A 103 22.97 1.96 -12.71
CA THR A 103 23.24 0.92 -11.71
C THR A 103 22.00 0.62 -10.89
N MET A 104 21.87 -0.63 -10.47
CA MET A 104 20.83 -1.08 -9.56
C MET A 104 21.46 -1.58 -8.27
N THR A 105 20.81 -1.30 -7.14
CA THR A 105 21.21 -1.88 -5.86
C THR A 105 20.78 -3.34 -5.83
N GLU A 106 21.60 -4.20 -5.22
CA GLU A 106 21.27 -5.60 -5.06
C GLU A 106 20.03 -5.80 -4.18
N ASP A 107 19.14 -6.67 -4.63
CA ASP A 107 17.97 -7.08 -3.87
C ASP A 107 18.23 -8.44 -3.21
N VAL A 108 18.90 -8.40 -2.06
CA VAL A 108 19.29 -9.60 -1.32
C VAL A 108 18.31 -9.89 -0.20
N ARG A 109 17.89 -11.15 -0.08
CA ARG A 109 17.10 -11.66 1.05
C ARG A 109 17.91 -12.70 1.82
N ILE A 110 18.24 -12.40 3.08
CA ILE A 110 18.92 -13.33 3.99
C ILE A 110 17.93 -13.74 5.09
N GLY A 111 17.38 -14.94 4.99
CA GLY A 111 16.34 -15.41 5.91
C GLY A 111 15.06 -14.57 5.81
N GLN A 112 14.65 -13.93 6.92
CA GLN A 112 13.50 -13.02 6.99
C GLN A 112 13.89 -11.53 6.85
N ILE A 113 15.17 -11.21 6.68
CA ILE A 113 15.63 -9.83 6.52
C ILE A 113 15.54 -9.46 5.03
N PHE A 114 14.76 -8.43 4.74
CA PHE A 114 14.67 -7.86 3.40
C PHE A 114 15.86 -6.95 3.09
N SER A 115 16.15 -6.75 1.80
CA SER A 115 17.17 -5.80 1.33
C SER A 115 16.90 -4.40 1.89
N ASN A 116 17.94 -3.59 2.06
CA ASN A 116 17.84 -2.22 2.56
C ASN A 116 16.99 -1.30 1.66
N ILE A 117 16.71 -1.71 0.42
CA ILE A 117 15.83 -1.02 -0.52
C ILE A 117 14.34 -1.35 -0.31
N ARG A 118 14.02 -2.32 0.56
CA ARG A 118 12.69 -2.83 0.81
C ARG A 118 12.22 -2.48 2.22
N VAL A 119 11.05 -1.86 2.32
CA VAL A 119 10.49 -1.32 3.57
C VAL A 119 9.05 -1.80 3.72
N PRO A 120 8.62 -2.28 4.90
CA PRO A 120 7.23 -2.69 5.10
C PRO A 120 6.31 -1.47 5.24
N ILE A 121 5.18 -1.45 4.55
CA ILE A 121 4.15 -0.41 4.68
C ILE A 121 2.92 -1.01 5.35
N THR A 122 2.39 -0.35 6.38
CA THR A 122 1.22 -0.84 7.11
C THR A 122 0.05 0.12 6.95
N ILE A 123 -1.14 -0.41 6.70
CA ILE A 123 -2.40 0.32 6.74
C ILE A 123 -3.23 -0.24 7.86
N ILE A 124 -3.79 0.65 8.68
CA ILE A 124 -4.71 0.30 9.77
C ILE A 124 -6.02 1.08 9.63
N SER A 125 -7.14 0.42 9.88
CA SER A 125 -8.42 1.11 10.07
C SER A 125 -8.49 1.66 11.49
N THR A 126 -9.05 2.85 11.65
CA THR A 126 -9.19 3.50 12.95
C THR A 126 -10.63 3.92 13.22
N ASP A 127 -10.95 4.22 14.48
CA ASP A 127 -12.20 4.86 14.86
C ASP A 127 -12.05 6.40 14.85
N ALA A 128 -13.11 7.12 15.21
CA ALA A 128 -13.10 8.58 15.29
C ALA A 128 -12.09 9.14 16.33
N ASN A 129 -11.57 8.30 17.22
CA ASN A 129 -10.57 8.64 18.23
C ASN A 129 -9.15 8.23 17.82
N GLY A 130 -8.96 7.66 16.62
CA GLY A 130 -7.67 7.14 16.15
C GLY A 130 -7.28 5.79 16.76
N ILE A 131 -8.22 5.07 17.37
CA ILE A 131 -7.97 3.73 17.94
C ILE A 131 -8.12 2.69 16.82
N PRO A 132 -7.14 1.77 16.63
CA PRO A 132 -7.24 0.73 15.61
C PRO A 132 -8.48 -0.17 15.81
N THR A 133 -9.27 -0.37 14.74
CA THR A 133 -10.56 -1.09 14.78
C THR A 133 -10.50 -2.53 14.27
N GLY A 134 -9.29 -3.05 14.01
CA GLY A 134 -9.05 -4.44 13.60
C GLY A 134 -8.63 -4.59 12.14
N GLY A 135 -8.99 -3.66 11.26
CA GLY A 135 -8.46 -3.54 9.89
C GLY A 135 -6.94 -3.37 9.92
N ARG A 136 -6.16 -4.36 9.45
CA ARG A 136 -4.70 -4.24 9.35
C ARG A 136 -4.17 -4.98 8.13
N TRP A 137 -3.43 -4.25 7.30
CA TRP A 137 -2.77 -4.76 6.11
C TRP A 137 -1.30 -4.40 6.16
N ILE A 138 -0.42 -5.40 6.07
CA ILE A 138 1.04 -5.18 6.06
C ILE A 138 1.57 -5.61 4.70
N PHE A 139 2.08 -4.65 3.95
CA PHE A 139 2.76 -4.85 2.68
C PHE A 139 4.24 -5.06 2.98
N GLU A 140 4.68 -6.31 2.98
CA GLU A 140 6.05 -6.66 3.30
C GLU A 140 6.97 -6.50 2.08
N GLY A 141 8.16 -5.98 2.36
CA GLY A 141 9.21 -5.83 1.36
C GLY A 141 8.87 -4.84 0.25
N SER A 142 8.14 -3.75 0.55
CA SER A 142 7.75 -2.76 -0.45
C SER A 142 8.91 -1.93 -0.96
N PHE A 143 8.85 -1.50 -2.22
CA PHE A 143 9.82 -0.58 -2.83
C PHE A 143 9.11 0.33 -3.84
N ILE A 144 9.72 1.45 -4.19
CA ILE A 144 9.14 2.37 -5.17
C ILE A 144 9.37 1.83 -6.58
N GLN A 145 8.28 1.55 -7.28
CA GLN A 145 8.29 1.19 -8.69
C GLN A 145 8.19 2.44 -9.56
N GLU A 146 7.29 3.35 -9.19
CA GLU A 146 7.05 4.59 -9.93
C GLU A 146 6.79 5.75 -8.96
N LEU A 147 7.39 6.90 -9.28
CA LEU A 147 7.07 8.18 -8.67
C LEU A 147 6.43 9.04 -9.76
N GLY A 148 5.15 9.39 -9.56
CA GLY A 148 4.34 10.07 -10.54
C GLY A 148 4.87 11.44 -10.96
N GLU A 149 4.30 11.95 -12.05
CA GLU A 149 4.65 13.25 -12.59
C GLU A 149 4.22 14.41 -11.69
N VAL A 150 4.87 15.55 -11.91
CA VAL A 150 4.59 16.80 -11.20
C VAL A 150 4.35 17.88 -12.25
N GLY A 151 3.16 18.49 -12.22
CA GLY A 151 2.80 19.65 -13.04
C GLY A 151 2.91 20.95 -12.26
N PHE A 152 3.28 22.03 -12.94
CA PHE A 152 3.26 23.39 -12.41
C PHE A 152 2.40 24.27 -13.31
N ASP A 153 1.47 25.00 -12.73
CA ASP A 153 0.57 25.91 -13.44
C ASP A 153 0.46 27.23 -12.66
N TYR A 154 0.68 28.35 -13.34
CA TYR A 154 0.58 29.69 -12.76
C TYR A 154 -0.87 30.18 -12.59
N THR A 155 -1.85 29.46 -13.15
CA THR A 155 -3.26 29.87 -13.20
C THR A 155 -4.12 29.26 -12.09
N VAL A 156 -3.62 28.23 -11.39
CA VAL A 156 -4.32 27.52 -10.32
C VAL A 156 -3.51 27.50 -9.01
N GLY A 157 -4.23 27.50 -7.89
CA GLY A 157 -3.65 27.51 -6.53
C GLY A 157 -3.73 26.18 -5.80
N ASP A 158 -4.03 25.09 -6.51
CA ASP A 158 -4.23 23.78 -5.90
C ASP A 158 -2.92 23.18 -5.38
N PRO A 159 -2.94 22.43 -4.26
CA PRO A 159 -1.78 21.69 -3.81
C PRO A 159 -1.32 20.69 -4.86
N VAL A 160 -0.01 20.56 -5.03
CA VAL A 160 0.57 19.51 -5.89
C VAL A 160 0.32 18.15 -5.24
N THR A 161 -0.40 17.28 -5.95
CA THR A 161 -0.60 15.88 -5.58
C THR A 161 0.25 15.00 -6.49
N VAL A 162 0.91 14.01 -5.90
CA VAL A 162 1.77 13.05 -6.61
C VAL A 162 1.30 11.64 -6.28
N SER A 163 1.11 10.84 -7.32
CA SER A 163 0.80 9.42 -7.18
C SER A 163 2.08 8.59 -7.07
N ILE A 164 2.10 7.61 -6.18
CA ILE A 164 3.20 6.65 -6.04
C ILE A 164 2.67 5.25 -6.30
N THR A 165 3.39 4.49 -7.11
CA THR A 165 3.17 3.04 -7.26
C THR A 165 4.30 2.30 -6.58
N MET A 166 3.92 1.44 -5.63
CA MET A 166 4.80 0.60 -4.85
C MET A 166 4.66 -0.85 -5.29
N GLY A 167 5.79 -1.53 -5.52
CA GLY A 167 5.82 -2.97 -5.61
C GLY A 167 6.01 -3.58 -4.22
N PHE A 168 5.45 -4.75 -3.94
CA PHE A 168 5.63 -5.47 -2.67
C PHE A 168 5.82 -6.99 -2.88
N LEU A 169 6.32 -7.69 -1.87
CA LEU A 169 6.58 -9.13 -1.95
C LEU A 169 5.41 -9.96 -1.42
N VAL A 170 4.89 -9.58 -0.25
CA VAL A 170 3.84 -10.32 0.45
C VAL A 170 2.86 -9.31 1.05
N LEU A 171 1.57 -9.55 0.89
CA LEU A 171 0.54 -8.89 1.68
C LEU A 171 0.18 -9.82 2.84
N ASN A 172 0.37 -9.35 4.06
CA ASN A 172 -0.16 -10.00 5.25
C ASN A 172 -1.47 -9.29 5.65
N ASP A 173 -2.57 -9.93 5.28
CA ASP A 173 -3.96 -9.50 5.52
C ASP A 173 -4.65 -10.40 6.56
N THR A 174 -3.90 -11.20 7.32
CA THR A 174 -4.47 -12.10 8.32
C THR A 174 -4.91 -11.34 9.58
N PHE A 175 -6.21 -11.32 9.81
CA PHE A 175 -6.81 -10.82 11.05
C PHE A 175 -6.54 -11.83 12.18
N PRO A 176 -5.95 -11.44 13.32
CA PRO A 176 -6.03 -12.26 14.50
C PRO A 176 -7.51 -12.36 14.87
N LEU A 177 -8.05 -13.59 14.85
CA LEU A 177 -9.35 -13.87 15.46
C LEU A 177 -9.18 -13.62 16.98
N THR A 178 -9.63 -12.46 17.43
CA THR A 178 -9.84 -12.18 18.86
C THR A 178 -11.07 -12.92 19.35
#